data_AF-A0A519T994-F1
#
_entry.id   AF-A0A519T994-F1
#
_cell.length_a   1.000
_cell.length_b   1.000
_cell.length_c   1.000
_cell.angle_alpha   90.00
_cell.angle_beta   90.00
_cell.angle_gamma   90.00
#
_symmetry.space_group_name_H-M   'P 1'
#
loop_
_entity.id
_entity.type
_entity.pdbx_description
1 polymer ?
#
loop_
_entity_poly.entity_id
_entity_poly.type
_entity_poly.pdbx_seq_one_letter_code
_entity_poly.pdbx_strand_id
1 'polypeptide(L)'
;KGVGQDTARRNRLERQADVALSGTYFAWASDYYRGVANPRDRKNDAWKVKRNKIKLDRALLTILKERESTYPYYDFAPLHPEYTNLKKALALLRARQEAGGWPALPAGTTLKPGASSPAVPLLRRRLLGGENTGQTPAAVAAGATPVTNIVAPAEQYDARLVEAVKNFQRDLGLPPTGIVSGTTLAELNVPIQARIEQVVLNMERWRWLPKKFEPDYLLVNIPEYRLRVYEQGKQALTMRVIVGKTLTATPIFSDKMEYVVLSPYWNVPFSIIDKELRPKLTANPRGTLDRLDMEVVKGYGRKATVIDPTTVDWANVTPQTFKYTLRRRPGPKNDLGEVKFIFPNSNDIYLHDTPHNELFSQTKRNFSHGCVRVEEPVKLATYLLRNDPRWDQISIQDTIAERKEKYVTLKEKLPVYLVYLTAWADADGHPHFRDDIYGHDKALAKEYFE
;
A
#
# COMPACT_ATOMS: atom_id res chain seq x y z
N LYS A 1 -57.38 -37.87 12.03
CA LYS A 1 -56.13 -38.38 11.39
C LYS A 1 -55.22 -37.28 10.78
N GLY A 2 -55.57 -35.98 10.82
CA GLY A 2 -54.77 -34.91 10.18
C GLY A 2 -53.62 -34.28 10.99
N VAL A 3 -53.70 -34.23 12.33
CA VAL A 3 -52.76 -33.43 13.15
C VAL A 3 -51.36 -34.07 13.28
N GLY A 4 -51.25 -35.40 13.24
CA GLY A 4 -49.98 -36.12 13.41
C GLY A 4 -49.05 -36.09 12.19
N GLN A 5 -49.61 -36.07 10.97
CA GLN A 5 -48.82 -35.97 9.73
C GLN A 5 -48.25 -34.57 9.53
N ASP A 6 -49.00 -33.52 9.87
CA ASP A 6 -48.51 -32.14 9.83
C ASP A 6 -47.41 -31.88 10.87
N THR A 7 -47.53 -32.47 12.06
CA THR A 7 -46.49 -32.36 13.11
C THR A 7 -45.20 -33.07 12.69
N ALA A 8 -45.28 -34.28 12.11
CA ALA A 8 -44.11 -35.00 11.63
C ALA A 8 -43.42 -34.29 10.44
N ARG A 9 -44.21 -33.69 9.54
CA ARG A 9 -43.70 -32.88 8.43
C ARG A 9 -43.01 -31.62 8.95
N ARG A 10 -43.64 -30.89 9.87
CA ARG A 10 -43.07 -29.70 10.51
C ARG A 10 -41.74 -30.02 11.19
N ASN A 11 -41.69 -31.05 12.04
CA ASN A 11 -40.47 -31.44 12.76
C ASN A 11 -39.32 -31.85 11.83
N ARG A 12 -39.65 -32.38 10.64
CA ARG A 12 -38.66 -32.70 9.60
C ARG A 12 -38.11 -31.43 8.94
N LEU A 13 -39.00 -30.49 8.59
CA LEU A 13 -38.62 -29.21 7.99
C LEU A 13 -37.79 -28.36 8.96
N GLU A 14 -38.17 -28.31 10.24
CA GLU A 14 -37.41 -27.60 11.27
C GLU A 14 -35.98 -28.15 11.40
N ARG A 15 -35.81 -29.48 11.43
CA ARG A 15 -34.47 -30.11 11.45
C ARG A 15 -33.66 -29.82 10.18
N GLN A 16 -34.29 -29.83 9.01
CA GLN A 16 -33.62 -29.50 7.76
C GLN A 16 -33.17 -28.04 7.74
N ALA A 17 -34.02 -27.12 8.19
CA ALA A 17 -33.70 -25.71 8.30
C ALA A 17 -32.55 -25.46 9.31
N ASP A 18 -32.58 -26.12 10.46
CA ASP A 18 -31.54 -25.99 11.51
C ASP A 18 -30.15 -26.44 11.01
N VAL A 19 -30.08 -27.59 10.35
CA VAL A 19 -28.83 -28.09 9.74
C VAL A 19 -28.36 -27.16 8.62
N ALA A 20 -29.27 -26.67 7.77
CA ALA A 20 -28.94 -25.74 6.70
C ALA A 20 -28.40 -24.41 7.25
N LEU A 21 -29.06 -23.83 8.25
CA LEU A 21 -28.63 -22.60 8.92
C LEU A 21 -27.24 -22.76 9.55
N SER A 22 -27.00 -23.89 10.22
CA SER A 22 -25.69 -24.20 10.80
C SER A 22 -24.60 -24.32 9.72
N GLY A 23 -24.88 -25.01 8.62
CA GLY A 23 -23.97 -25.11 7.48
C GLY A 23 -23.65 -23.75 6.85
N THR A 24 -24.69 -22.93 6.61
CA THR A 24 -24.55 -21.57 6.09
C THR A 24 -23.76 -20.67 7.04
N TYR A 25 -23.99 -20.78 8.36
CA TYR A 25 -23.20 -20.06 9.35
C TYR A 25 -21.72 -20.39 9.23
N PHE A 26 -21.34 -21.66 9.10
CA PHE A 26 -19.92 -22.04 9.02
C PHE A 26 -19.24 -21.52 7.76
N ALA A 27 -19.94 -21.56 6.62
CA ALA A 27 -19.45 -20.98 5.38
C ALA A 27 -19.28 -19.45 5.54
N TRP A 28 -20.35 -18.76 5.91
CA TRP A 28 -20.35 -17.31 6.12
C TRP A 28 -19.29 -16.86 7.13
N ALA A 29 -19.19 -17.54 8.27
CA ALA A 29 -18.24 -17.20 9.32
C ALA A 29 -16.80 -17.45 8.87
N SER A 30 -16.54 -18.51 8.09
CA SER A 30 -15.22 -18.72 7.48
C SER A 30 -14.85 -17.55 6.58
N ASP A 31 -15.73 -17.18 5.65
CA ASP A 31 -15.51 -16.12 4.66
C ASP A 31 -15.36 -14.76 5.34
N TYR A 32 -16.18 -14.49 6.34
CA TYR A 32 -16.12 -13.27 7.12
C TYR A 32 -14.76 -13.10 7.80
N TYR A 33 -14.24 -14.18 8.42
CA TYR A 33 -13.02 -14.13 9.22
C TYR A 33 -11.73 -14.29 8.43
N ARG A 34 -11.77 -15.02 7.33
CA ARG A 34 -10.57 -15.45 6.58
C ARG A 34 -10.51 -14.86 5.18
N GLY A 35 -11.62 -14.30 4.71
CA GLY A 35 -11.82 -14.00 3.30
C GLY A 35 -12.48 -15.16 2.56
N VAL A 36 -13.20 -14.81 1.49
CA VAL A 36 -13.74 -15.75 0.49
C VAL A 36 -12.58 -16.31 -0.34
N ALA A 37 -11.65 -15.44 -0.74
CA ALA A 37 -10.49 -15.80 -1.55
C ALA A 37 -9.32 -16.21 -0.65
N ASN A 38 -8.53 -17.20 -1.09
CA ASN A 38 -7.37 -17.66 -0.33
C ASN A 38 -6.10 -16.95 -0.83
N PRO A 39 -5.50 -16.03 -0.05
CA PRO A 39 -4.31 -15.28 -0.47
C PRO A 39 -3.08 -16.17 -0.70
N ARG A 40 -3.13 -17.46 -0.31
CA ARG A 40 -2.05 -18.44 -0.51
C ARG A 40 -2.46 -19.61 -1.41
N ASP A 41 -3.50 -19.46 -2.23
CA ASP A 41 -3.74 -20.45 -3.27
C ASP A 41 -2.51 -20.55 -4.19
N ARG A 42 -2.23 -21.73 -4.75
CA ARG A 42 -1.02 -22.07 -5.53
C ARG A 42 -0.78 -21.17 -6.75
N LYS A 43 -1.76 -20.34 -7.12
CA LYS A 43 -1.69 -19.37 -8.22
C LYS A 43 -1.29 -17.96 -7.78
N ASN A 44 -1.25 -17.66 -6.47
CA ASN A 44 -1.01 -16.32 -5.93
C ASN A 44 0.14 -16.30 -4.90
N ASP A 45 1.38 -16.26 -5.40
CA ASP A 45 2.60 -16.18 -4.56
C ASP A 45 2.92 -14.76 -4.06
N ALA A 46 2.14 -13.75 -4.47
CA ALA A 46 2.39 -12.35 -4.12
C ALA A 46 2.08 -12.04 -2.65
N TRP A 47 1.15 -12.78 -2.03
CA TRP A 47 0.66 -12.53 -0.68
C TRP A 47 1.22 -13.54 0.32
N LYS A 48 2.22 -13.11 1.10
CA LYS A 48 2.87 -13.95 2.12
C LYS A 48 2.36 -13.65 3.54
N VAL A 49 1.07 -13.34 3.67
CA VAL A 49 0.41 -13.07 4.96
C VAL A 49 0.10 -14.36 5.73
N LYS A 50 0.11 -14.26 7.07
CA LYS A 50 -0.24 -15.37 7.98
C LYS A 50 -1.76 -15.51 8.03
N ARG A 51 -2.27 -16.73 7.85
CA ARG A 51 -3.73 -16.99 7.90
C ARG A 51 -4.30 -16.69 9.29
N ASN A 52 -5.38 -15.92 9.33
CA ASN A 52 -6.17 -15.70 10.55
C ASN A 52 -6.76 -17.04 11.05
N LYS A 53 -6.38 -17.43 12.27
CA LYS A 53 -6.90 -18.65 12.91
C LYS A 53 -8.19 -18.35 13.67
N ILE A 54 -9.19 -19.21 13.48
CA ILE A 54 -10.44 -19.21 14.25
C ILE A 54 -11.01 -20.62 14.35
N LYS A 55 -11.56 -20.95 15.52
CA LYS A 55 -12.34 -22.15 15.80
C LYS A 55 -13.84 -21.79 15.64
N LEU A 56 -14.40 -22.06 14.46
CA LEU A 56 -15.75 -21.61 14.11
C LEU A 56 -16.83 -22.29 14.96
N ASP A 57 -16.60 -23.55 15.35
CA ASP A 57 -17.44 -24.32 16.26
C ASP A 57 -17.56 -23.63 17.63
N ARG A 58 -16.43 -23.20 18.19
CA ARG A 58 -16.40 -22.48 19.47
C ARG A 58 -17.03 -21.11 19.36
N ALA A 59 -16.92 -20.46 18.20
CA ALA A 59 -17.60 -19.21 17.94
C ALA A 59 -19.13 -19.40 17.94
N LEU A 60 -19.63 -20.45 17.26
CA LEU A 60 -21.07 -20.75 17.21
C LEU A 60 -21.64 -21.00 18.61
N LEU A 61 -21.01 -21.90 19.38
CA LEU A 61 -21.46 -22.24 20.74
C LEU A 61 -21.47 -21.01 21.66
N THR A 62 -20.57 -20.05 21.45
CA THR A 62 -20.56 -18.81 22.22
C THR A 62 -21.75 -17.91 21.85
N ILE A 63 -22.10 -17.80 20.56
CA ILE A 63 -23.26 -17.03 20.08
C ILE A 63 -24.57 -17.63 20.58
N LEU A 64 -24.66 -18.96 20.57
CA LEU A 64 -25.80 -19.71 21.10
C LEU A 64 -25.90 -19.68 22.63
N LYS A 65 -24.93 -19.06 23.32
CA LYS A 65 -24.81 -19.05 24.80
C LYS A 65 -24.68 -20.44 25.42
N GLU A 66 -24.28 -21.43 24.64
CA GLU A 66 -23.97 -22.79 25.09
C GLU A 66 -22.55 -22.91 25.65
N ARG A 67 -21.78 -21.81 25.57
CA ARG A 67 -20.43 -21.70 26.11
C ARG A 67 -20.14 -20.27 26.54
N GLU A 68 -19.61 -20.11 27.74
CA GLU A 68 -18.97 -18.85 28.14
C GLU A 68 -17.59 -18.70 27.47
N SER A 69 -17.26 -17.47 27.10
CA SER A 69 -15.99 -17.16 26.45
C SER A 69 -15.46 -15.81 26.91
N THR A 70 -14.22 -15.81 27.40
CA THR A 70 -13.43 -14.59 27.62
C THR A 70 -12.91 -13.98 26.32
N TYR A 71 -12.89 -14.77 25.23
CA TYR A 71 -12.69 -14.27 23.87
C TYR A 71 -14.02 -13.80 23.29
N PRO A 72 -14.09 -12.59 22.73
CA PRO A 72 -15.32 -12.05 22.16
C PRO A 72 -15.58 -12.67 20.78
N TYR A 73 -15.90 -13.97 20.73
CA TYR A 73 -16.25 -14.63 19.47
C TYR A 73 -17.52 -14.05 18.82
N TYR A 74 -18.35 -13.37 19.63
CA TYR A 74 -19.50 -12.57 19.20
C TYR A 74 -19.10 -11.29 18.46
N ASP A 75 -17.88 -10.79 18.68
CA ASP A 75 -17.29 -9.77 17.84
C ASP A 75 -16.71 -10.43 16.60
N PHE A 76 -17.59 -10.75 15.66
CA PHE A 76 -17.27 -10.61 14.24
C PHE A 76 -16.96 -9.13 13.90
N ALA A 77 -16.35 -8.36 14.81
CA ALA A 77 -16.12 -6.94 14.62
C ALA A 77 -15.28 -6.71 13.36
N PRO A 78 -15.47 -5.58 12.68
CA PRO A 78 -14.54 -5.11 11.67
C PRO A 78 -13.10 -5.29 12.18
N LEU A 79 -12.26 -5.95 11.39
CA LEU A 79 -10.89 -6.27 11.81
C LEU A 79 -10.11 -5.00 12.15
N HIS A 80 -10.42 -3.90 11.45
CA HIS A 80 -9.83 -2.59 11.67
C HIS A 80 -10.89 -1.49 11.40
N PRO A 81 -10.74 -0.28 11.98
CA PRO A 81 -11.59 0.88 11.66
C PRO A 81 -11.70 1.13 10.14
N GLU A 82 -10.63 0.91 9.40
CA GLU A 82 -10.54 1.06 7.95
C GLU A 82 -11.51 0.13 7.20
N TYR A 83 -11.76 -1.08 7.71
CA TYR A 83 -12.79 -1.97 7.13
C TYR A 83 -14.19 -1.37 7.31
N THR A 84 -14.45 -0.74 8.46
CA THR A 84 -15.73 -0.05 8.73
C THR A 84 -15.89 1.15 7.80
N ASN A 85 -14.84 1.92 7.60
CA ASN A 85 -14.83 3.05 6.67
C ASN A 85 -15.13 2.59 5.24
N LEU A 86 -14.53 1.48 4.80
CA LEU A 86 -14.83 0.89 3.50
C LEU A 86 -16.28 0.40 3.39
N LYS A 87 -16.88 -0.13 4.47
CA LYS A 87 -18.33 -0.44 4.48
C LYS A 87 -19.19 0.80 4.25
N LYS A 88 -18.84 1.94 4.87
CA LYS A 88 -19.53 3.22 4.64
C LYS A 88 -19.37 3.67 3.18
N ALA A 89 -18.15 3.65 2.66
CA ALA A 89 -17.87 3.97 1.26
C ALA A 89 -18.65 3.08 0.29
N LEU A 90 -18.70 1.77 0.55
CA LEU A 90 -19.47 0.81 -0.25
C LEU A 90 -20.96 1.15 -0.26
N ALA A 91 -21.53 1.49 0.90
CA ALA A 91 -22.93 1.90 1.00
C ALA A 91 -23.21 3.18 0.19
N LEU A 92 -22.34 4.20 0.31
CA LEU A 92 -22.46 5.45 -0.45
C LEU A 92 -22.36 5.22 -1.96
N LEU A 93 -21.42 4.38 -2.41
CA LEU A 93 -21.26 4.06 -3.84
C LEU A 93 -22.46 3.27 -4.38
N ARG A 94 -22.99 2.31 -3.62
CA ARG A 94 -24.19 1.55 -4.02
C ARG A 94 -25.44 2.42 -4.11
N ALA A 95 -25.68 3.27 -3.10
CA ALA A 95 -26.78 4.24 -3.14
C ALA A 95 -26.65 5.16 -4.37
N ARG A 96 -25.42 5.55 -4.72
CA ARG A 96 -25.18 6.36 -5.90
C ARG A 96 -25.37 5.58 -7.21
N GLN A 97 -25.07 4.28 -7.24
CA GLN A 97 -25.34 3.41 -8.38
C GLN A 97 -26.84 3.26 -8.61
N GLU A 98 -27.61 3.03 -7.54
CA GLU A 98 -29.08 2.96 -7.56
C GLU A 98 -29.70 4.28 -8.04
N ALA A 99 -29.09 5.42 -7.69
CA ALA A 99 -29.48 6.75 -8.17
C ALA A 99 -29.05 7.07 -9.63
N GLY A 100 -28.74 6.05 -10.44
CA GLY A 100 -28.35 6.20 -11.85
C GLY A 100 -26.85 6.40 -12.10
N GLY A 101 -26.02 6.21 -11.07
CA GLY A 101 -24.57 6.25 -11.17
C GLY A 101 -24.01 7.64 -11.46
N TRP A 102 -22.87 7.69 -12.15
CA TRP A 102 -22.17 8.91 -12.45
C TRP A 102 -22.14 9.18 -13.96
N PRO A 103 -22.32 10.44 -14.40
CA PRO A 103 -22.23 10.75 -15.82
C PRO A 103 -20.79 10.57 -16.31
N ALA A 104 -20.64 9.96 -17.49
CA ALA A 104 -19.37 9.95 -18.22
C ALA A 104 -19.17 11.29 -18.94
N LEU A 105 -17.92 11.76 -18.96
CA LEU A 105 -17.52 12.90 -19.77
C LEU A 105 -17.14 12.44 -21.18
N PRO A 106 -17.38 13.26 -22.22
CA PRO A 106 -16.97 12.96 -23.58
C PRO A 106 -15.48 12.62 -23.69
N ALA A 107 -15.14 11.65 -24.55
CA ALA A 107 -13.75 11.32 -24.84
C ALA A 107 -13.01 12.56 -25.39
N GLY A 108 -11.74 12.72 -24.98
CA GLY A 108 -10.92 13.87 -25.40
C GLY A 108 -11.21 15.19 -24.67
N THR A 109 -12.16 15.22 -23.71
CA THR A 109 -12.43 16.41 -22.89
C THR A 109 -11.15 16.96 -22.28
N THR A 110 -10.86 18.23 -22.56
CA THR A 110 -9.73 18.96 -21.99
C THR A 110 -10.23 20.26 -21.37
N LEU A 111 -10.12 20.39 -20.05
CA LEU A 111 -10.56 21.58 -19.32
C LEU A 111 -9.42 22.14 -18.47
N LYS A 112 -9.12 23.43 -18.67
CA LYS A 112 -8.22 24.22 -17.82
C LYS A 112 -9.06 25.21 -17.00
N PRO A 113 -8.62 25.59 -15.79
CA PRO A 113 -9.33 26.58 -14.97
C PRO A 113 -9.78 27.80 -15.78
N GLY A 114 -11.04 28.19 -15.65
CA GLY A 114 -11.64 29.34 -16.36
C GLY A 114 -12.17 29.04 -17.77
N ALA A 115 -11.92 27.87 -18.35
CA ALA A 115 -12.45 27.51 -19.67
C ALA A 115 -13.98 27.38 -19.68
N SER A 116 -14.61 27.65 -20.83
CA SER A 116 -16.03 27.34 -21.07
C SER A 116 -16.14 26.07 -21.92
N SER A 117 -17.05 25.16 -21.58
CA SER A 117 -17.26 23.92 -22.34
C SER A 117 -18.61 23.27 -22.04
N PRO A 118 -19.25 22.63 -23.02
CA PRO A 118 -20.48 21.85 -22.81
C PRO A 118 -20.25 20.62 -21.89
N ALA A 119 -19.01 20.24 -21.61
CA ALA A 119 -18.69 19.16 -20.67
C ALA A 119 -18.77 19.60 -19.18
N VAL A 120 -18.75 20.91 -18.90
CA VAL A 120 -18.72 21.44 -17.53
C VAL A 120 -19.97 21.08 -16.72
N PRO A 121 -21.21 21.16 -17.24
CA PRO A 121 -22.39 20.72 -16.48
C PRO A 121 -22.33 19.25 -16.07
N LEU A 122 -21.77 18.38 -16.92
CA LEU A 122 -21.57 16.96 -16.61
C LEU A 122 -20.52 16.77 -15.52
N LEU A 123 -19.38 17.44 -15.64
CA LEU A 123 -18.31 17.43 -14.63
C LEU A 123 -18.81 17.93 -13.27
N ARG A 124 -19.61 18.99 -13.29
CA ARG A 124 -20.20 19.57 -12.10
C ARG A 124 -21.15 18.60 -11.41
N ARG A 125 -22.09 18.03 -12.15
CA ARG A 125 -23.00 16.98 -11.66
C ARG A 125 -22.23 15.78 -11.10
N ARG A 126 -21.08 15.45 -11.70
CA ARG A 126 -20.21 14.35 -11.27
C ARG A 126 -19.54 14.62 -9.91
N LEU A 127 -18.98 15.81 -9.71
CA LEU A 127 -18.10 16.10 -8.56
C LEU A 127 -18.81 16.83 -7.41
N LEU A 128 -19.83 17.63 -7.71
CA LEU A 128 -20.55 18.45 -6.73
C LEU A 128 -21.99 17.98 -6.48
N GLY A 129 -22.46 16.98 -7.23
CA GLY A 129 -23.87 16.59 -7.25
C GLY A 129 -24.72 17.50 -8.15
N GLY A 130 -25.99 17.17 -8.33
CA GLY A 130 -26.90 17.98 -9.14
C GLY A 130 -27.10 19.36 -8.50
N GLU A 131 -26.82 20.42 -9.27
CA GLU A 131 -27.22 21.78 -8.91
C GLU A 131 -28.76 21.85 -8.88
N ASN A 132 -29.33 21.60 -7.70
CA ASN A 132 -30.66 22.04 -7.25
C ASN A 132 -30.84 21.77 -5.75
N THR A 133 -29.80 22.00 -4.94
CA THR A 133 -29.99 22.27 -3.52
C THR A 133 -29.32 23.60 -3.22
N GLY A 134 -30.13 24.64 -3.06
CA GLY A 134 -29.73 25.95 -2.55
C GLY A 134 -29.33 25.87 -1.07
N GLN A 135 -28.42 24.95 -0.73
CA GLN A 135 -27.82 24.83 0.57
C GLN A 135 -26.30 24.85 0.39
N THR A 136 -25.78 26.05 0.56
CA THR A 136 -24.40 26.30 0.96
C THR A 136 -24.04 25.39 2.14
N PRO A 137 -22.89 24.70 2.15
CA PRO A 137 -22.31 24.25 3.40
C PRO A 137 -22.09 25.48 4.30
N ALA A 138 -22.53 25.37 5.54
CA ALA A 138 -22.53 26.46 6.50
C ALA A 138 -21.13 27.09 6.67
N ALA A 139 -21.08 28.39 6.38
CA ALA A 139 -20.38 29.46 7.09
C ALA A 139 -18.91 29.24 7.51
N VAL A 140 -18.01 29.71 6.65
CA VAL A 140 -16.91 30.58 7.10
C VAL A 140 -17.50 31.96 7.39
N ALA A 141 -17.45 32.41 8.66
CA ALA A 141 -17.57 33.82 9.03
C ALA A 141 -16.29 34.55 8.56
N ALA A 142 -16.20 35.85 8.27
CA ALA A 142 -17.11 36.96 8.01
C ALA A 142 -16.16 38.18 7.92
N GLY A 143 -16.14 38.95 6.82
CA GLY A 143 -15.32 40.18 6.78
C GLY A 143 -14.93 40.66 5.39
N ALA A 144 -15.81 41.48 4.78
CA ALA A 144 -15.61 42.44 3.67
C ALA A 144 -16.45 42.17 2.40
N THR A 145 -17.58 42.91 2.33
CA THR A 145 -18.30 43.57 1.21
C THR A 145 -18.29 43.02 -0.24
N PRO A 146 -19.40 43.22 -0.97
CA PRO A 146 -19.90 42.30 -2.01
C PRO A 146 -19.15 42.45 -3.33
N VAL A 147 -18.65 41.33 -3.85
CA VAL A 147 -18.34 41.21 -5.28
C VAL A 147 -19.44 40.34 -5.86
N THR A 148 -20.28 40.99 -6.68
CA THR A 148 -21.24 40.41 -7.62
C THR A 148 -21.34 38.88 -7.62
N ASN A 149 -22.51 38.37 -7.20
CA ASN A 149 -22.97 37.01 -7.54
C ASN A 149 -23.14 36.91 -9.07
N ILE A 150 -22.02 36.85 -9.80
CA ILE A 150 -22.00 36.26 -11.13
C ILE A 150 -22.09 34.77 -10.84
N VAL A 151 -23.30 34.22 -10.92
CA VAL A 151 -23.46 32.78 -11.13
C VAL A 151 -22.70 32.51 -12.42
N ALA A 152 -21.52 31.88 -12.30
CA ALA A 152 -20.74 31.48 -13.46
C ALA A 152 -21.69 30.75 -14.44
N PRO A 153 -21.64 31.04 -15.75
CA PRO A 153 -22.44 30.31 -16.72
C PRO A 153 -22.32 28.80 -16.46
N ALA A 154 -23.40 28.03 -16.65
CA ALA A 154 -23.40 26.59 -16.36
C ALA A 154 -22.24 25.83 -17.04
N GLU A 155 -21.74 26.37 -18.15
CA GLU A 155 -20.63 25.84 -18.94
C GLU A 155 -19.24 26.36 -18.53
N GLN A 156 -19.13 27.29 -17.58
CA GLN A 156 -17.86 27.85 -17.13
C GLN A 156 -17.22 26.98 -16.05
N TYR A 157 -15.96 26.62 -16.27
CA TYR A 157 -15.14 25.88 -15.32
C TYR A 157 -14.60 26.82 -14.23
N ASP A 158 -15.49 27.15 -13.29
CA ASP A 158 -15.26 28.10 -12.21
C ASP A 158 -14.32 27.58 -11.10
N ALA A 159 -13.95 28.47 -10.18
CA ALA A 159 -13.04 28.16 -9.07
C ALA A 159 -13.54 27.05 -8.15
N ARG A 160 -14.86 26.96 -7.91
CA ARG A 160 -15.46 25.92 -7.05
C ARG A 160 -15.29 24.54 -7.69
N LEU A 161 -15.56 24.43 -8.98
CA LEU A 161 -15.39 23.18 -9.71
C LEU A 161 -13.91 22.82 -9.87
N VAL A 162 -13.03 23.81 -10.04
CA VAL A 162 -11.57 23.60 -10.06
C VAL A 162 -11.09 22.96 -8.75
N GLU A 163 -11.51 23.47 -7.60
CA GLU A 163 -11.17 22.86 -6.30
C GLU A 163 -11.77 21.46 -6.15
N ALA A 164 -12.97 21.21 -6.65
CA ALA A 164 -13.55 19.87 -6.67
C ALA A 164 -12.72 18.88 -7.50
N VAL A 165 -12.20 19.31 -8.66
CA VAL A 165 -11.28 18.49 -9.47
C VAL A 165 -9.96 18.27 -8.75
N LYS A 166 -9.42 19.28 -8.08
CA LYS A 166 -8.19 19.12 -7.27
C LYS A 166 -8.39 18.12 -6.13
N ASN A 167 -9.54 18.14 -5.45
CA ASN A 167 -9.90 17.15 -4.43
C ASN A 167 -9.95 15.75 -5.04
N PHE A 168 -10.66 15.58 -6.15
CA PHE A 168 -10.70 14.31 -6.89
C PHE A 168 -9.30 13.82 -7.28
N GLN A 169 -8.44 14.71 -7.76
CA GLN A 169 -7.05 14.37 -8.08
C GLN A 169 -6.27 13.92 -6.83
N ARG A 170 -6.43 14.61 -5.69
CA ARG A 170 -5.83 14.19 -4.40
C ARG A 170 -6.31 12.80 -3.97
N ASP A 171 -7.61 12.53 -4.12
CA ASP A 171 -8.21 11.24 -3.76
C ASP A 171 -7.65 10.08 -4.57
N LEU A 172 -7.19 10.36 -5.78
CA LEU A 172 -6.53 9.40 -6.68
C LEU A 172 -5.01 9.40 -6.60
N GLY A 173 -4.41 10.27 -5.79
CA GLY A 173 -2.95 10.42 -5.71
C GLY A 173 -2.34 11.07 -6.96
N LEU A 174 -3.15 11.79 -7.74
CA LEU A 174 -2.72 12.58 -8.88
C LEU A 174 -2.31 14.00 -8.43
N PRO A 175 -1.45 14.70 -9.20
CA PRO A 175 -1.15 16.10 -8.95
C PRO A 175 -2.43 16.96 -9.00
N PRO A 176 -2.72 17.78 -7.96
CA PRO A 176 -3.94 18.58 -7.86
C PRO A 176 -3.84 19.86 -8.72
N THR A 177 -3.73 19.67 -10.03
CA THR A 177 -3.60 20.75 -11.02
C THR A 177 -4.92 21.47 -11.30
N GLY A 178 -6.05 20.82 -11.03
CA GLY A 178 -7.36 21.30 -11.50
C GLY A 178 -7.52 21.20 -13.03
N ILE A 179 -6.62 20.52 -13.74
CA ILE A 179 -6.75 20.30 -15.18
C ILE A 179 -7.40 18.94 -15.41
N VAL A 180 -8.48 18.92 -16.19
CA VAL A 180 -9.14 17.68 -16.63
C VAL A 180 -8.61 17.32 -18.02
N SER A 181 -7.71 16.34 -18.08
CA SER A 181 -7.23 15.72 -19.31
C SER A 181 -6.54 14.40 -18.99
N GLY A 182 -6.21 13.60 -20.01
CA GLY A 182 -5.39 12.39 -19.87
C GLY A 182 -5.88 11.46 -18.75
N THR A 183 -5.03 11.20 -17.76
CA THR A 183 -5.34 10.36 -16.61
C THR A 183 -6.52 10.88 -15.78
N THR A 184 -6.64 12.19 -15.55
CA THR A 184 -7.75 12.73 -14.75
C THR A 184 -9.10 12.44 -15.43
N LEU A 185 -9.16 12.61 -16.77
CA LEU A 185 -10.36 12.28 -17.53
C LEU A 185 -10.65 10.78 -17.51
N ALA A 186 -9.63 9.94 -17.72
CA ALA A 186 -9.77 8.49 -17.68
C ALA A 186 -10.36 8.03 -16.33
N GLU A 187 -9.84 8.57 -15.22
CA GLU A 187 -10.29 8.22 -13.88
C GLU A 187 -11.70 8.72 -13.55
N LEU A 188 -12.09 9.91 -14.04
CA LEU A 188 -13.47 10.42 -13.94
C LEU A 188 -14.47 9.50 -14.66
N ASN A 189 -14.02 8.87 -15.74
CA ASN A 189 -14.81 7.96 -16.56
C ASN A 189 -14.77 6.50 -16.11
N VAL A 190 -14.07 6.16 -15.02
CA VAL A 190 -14.16 4.83 -14.42
C VAL A 190 -15.61 4.59 -13.94
N PRO A 191 -16.29 3.53 -14.41
CA PRO A 191 -17.66 3.23 -14.01
C PRO A 191 -17.80 3.02 -12.50
N ILE A 192 -18.96 3.39 -11.95
CA ILE A 192 -19.23 3.24 -10.52
C ILE A 192 -19.15 1.77 -10.06
N GLN A 193 -19.58 0.83 -10.91
CA GLN A 193 -19.49 -0.60 -10.65
C GLN A 193 -18.03 -1.05 -10.43
N ALA A 194 -17.10 -0.55 -11.26
CA ALA A 194 -15.68 -0.85 -11.10
C ALA A 194 -15.11 -0.31 -9.78
N ARG A 195 -15.58 0.87 -9.31
CA ARG A 195 -15.18 1.40 -7.99
C ARG A 195 -15.77 0.59 -6.84
N ILE A 196 -17.00 0.12 -6.98
CA ILE A 196 -17.64 -0.77 -6.01
C ILE A 196 -16.84 -2.07 -5.89
N GLU A 197 -16.48 -2.68 -7.01
CA GLU A 197 -15.63 -3.88 -7.05
C GLU A 197 -14.27 -3.60 -6.40
N GLN A 198 -13.63 -2.47 -6.74
CA GLN A 198 -12.35 -2.07 -6.13
C GLN A 198 -12.46 -1.95 -4.60
N VAL A 199 -13.54 -1.35 -4.08
CA VAL A 199 -13.81 -1.29 -2.63
C VAL A 199 -13.99 -2.69 -2.03
N VAL A 200 -14.78 -3.55 -2.66
CA VAL A 200 -15.04 -4.93 -2.19
C VAL A 200 -13.75 -5.75 -2.14
N LEU A 201 -12.90 -5.67 -3.17
CA LEU A 201 -11.60 -6.36 -3.21
C LEU A 201 -10.67 -5.88 -2.10
N ASN A 202 -10.70 -4.60 -1.74
CA ASN A 202 -9.89 -4.08 -0.64
C ASN A 202 -10.48 -4.44 0.74
N MET A 203 -11.80 -4.51 0.88
CA MET A 203 -12.43 -5.11 2.06
C MET A 203 -11.99 -6.57 2.24
N GLU A 204 -11.92 -7.34 1.16
CA GLU A 204 -11.42 -8.71 1.18
C GLU A 204 -9.94 -8.77 1.64
N ARG A 205 -9.08 -7.87 1.14
CA ARG A 205 -7.67 -7.78 1.59
C ARG A 205 -7.52 -7.46 3.07
N TRP A 206 -8.38 -6.61 3.62
CA TRP A 206 -8.41 -6.35 5.07
C TRP A 206 -8.71 -7.61 5.89
N ARG A 207 -9.41 -8.60 5.33
CA ARG A 207 -9.63 -9.92 5.98
C ARG A 207 -8.38 -10.77 6.08
N TRP A 208 -7.41 -10.53 5.22
CA TRP A 208 -6.16 -11.28 5.19
C TRP A 208 -5.08 -10.70 6.12
N LEU A 209 -5.21 -9.44 6.52
CA LEU A 209 -4.30 -8.78 7.44
C LEU A 209 -4.47 -9.31 8.88
N PRO A 210 -3.44 -9.19 9.74
CA PRO A 210 -3.58 -9.48 11.16
C PRO A 210 -4.77 -8.76 11.78
N LYS A 211 -5.52 -9.45 12.63
CA LYS A 211 -6.76 -8.92 13.24
C LYS A 211 -6.59 -7.62 14.01
N LYS A 212 -5.40 -7.37 14.54
CA LYS A 212 -5.01 -6.14 15.21
C LYS A 212 -3.56 -5.90 14.86
N PHE A 213 -3.21 -4.65 14.61
CA PHE A 213 -1.82 -4.24 14.60
C PHE A 213 -1.35 -4.05 16.04
N GLU A 214 -0.04 -4.17 16.25
CA GLU A 214 0.57 -3.71 17.49
C GLU A 214 0.36 -2.19 17.61
N PRO A 215 0.38 -1.61 18.83
CA PRO A 215 0.12 -0.16 19.01
C PRO A 215 1.03 0.73 18.18
N ASP A 216 2.29 0.29 18.04
CA ASP A 216 3.34 0.98 17.30
C ASP A 216 3.75 0.11 16.12
N TYR A 217 3.73 0.67 14.91
CA TYR A 217 4.09 -0.05 13.70
C TYR A 217 4.43 0.88 12.54
N LEU A 218 5.11 0.34 11.55
CA LEU A 218 5.37 0.96 10.25
C LEU A 218 4.54 0.26 9.18
N LEU A 219 3.83 1.04 8.37
CA LEU A 219 3.00 0.57 7.27
C LEU A 219 3.51 1.18 5.96
N VAL A 220 3.80 0.35 4.98
CA VAL A 220 4.03 0.77 3.60
C VAL A 220 2.85 0.29 2.76
N ASN A 221 2.07 1.22 2.24
CA ASN A 221 1.05 0.90 1.25
C ASN A 221 1.64 1.03 -0.16
N ILE A 222 1.84 -0.11 -0.81
CA ILE A 222 2.62 -0.24 -2.05
C ILE A 222 2.00 0.58 -3.21
N PRO A 223 0.70 0.42 -3.57
CA PRO A 223 0.05 1.23 -4.62
C PRO A 223 -0.02 2.72 -4.32
N GLU A 224 -0.02 3.09 -3.05
CA GLU A 224 -0.04 4.50 -2.63
C GLU A 224 1.35 5.14 -2.68
N TYR A 225 2.41 4.34 -2.75
CA TYR A 225 3.79 4.79 -2.68
C TYR A 225 4.06 5.65 -1.43
N ARG A 226 3.50 5.23 -0.30
CA ARG A 226 3.60 5.97 0.97
C ARG A 226 3.90 5.06 2.14
N LEU A 227 4.77 5.55 3.02
CA LEU A 227 5.09 4.98 4.32
C LEU A 227 4.44 5.84 5.41
N ARG A 228 3.93 5.17 6.43
CA ARG A 228 3.41 5.77 7.67
C ARG A 228 3.97 5.03 8.86
N VAL A 229 4.29 5.77 9.92
CA VAL A 229 4.59 5.19 11.23
C VAL A 229 3.48 5.60 12.17
N TYR A 230 2.94 4.61 12.88
CA TYR A 230 1.94 4.79 13.92
C TYR A 230 2.58 4.54 15.28
N GLU A 231 2.21 5.37 16.26
CA GLU A 231 2.57 5.26 17.66
C GLU A 231 1.29 5.42 18.48
N GLN A 232 0.99 4.41 19.30
CA GLN A 232 -0.24 4.34 20.10
C GLN A 232 -1.50 4.62 19.26
N GLY A 233 -1.54 4.06 18.05
CA GLY A 233 -2.64 4.24 17.09
C GLY A 233 -2.72 5.61 16.39
N LYS A 234 -1.78 6.54 16.63
CA LYS A 234 -1.72 7.85 15.96
C LYS A 234 -0.59 7.88 14.94
N GLN A 235 -0.82 8.50 13.79
CA GLN A 235 0.24 8.66 12.78
C GLN A 235 1.31 9.65 13.30
N ALA A 236 2.50 9.15 13.59
CA ALA A 236 3.64 9.92 14.07
C ALA A 236 4.50 10.47 12.93
N LEU A 237 4.61 9.74 11.82
CA LEU A 237 5.42 10.12 10.66
C LEU A 237 4.78 9.62 9.36
N THR A 238 4.97 10.36 8.27
CA THR A 238 4.67 9.89 6.91
C THR A 238 5.70 10.42 5.92
N MET A 239 6.01 9.64 4.89
CA MET A 239 6.90 10.03 3.80
C MET A 239 6.59 9.26 2.51
N ARG A 240 7.06 9.74 1.37
CA ARG A 240 6.95 9.02 0.10
C ARG A 240 7.92 7.83 0.07
N VAL A 241 7.56 6.82 -0.70
CA VAL A 241 8.45 5.70 -1.01
C VAL A 241 8.53 5.43 -2.51
N ILE A 242 9.56 4.70 -2.93
CA ILE A 242 9.68 4.07 -4.25
C ILE A 242 9.70 2.56 -4.03
N VAL A 243 8.88 1.83 -4.80
CA VAL A 243 8.69 0.38 -4.70
C VAL A 243 9.13 -0.32 -5.99
N GLY A 244 9.05 -1.65 -6.01
CA GLY A 244 9.48 -2.49 -7.13
C GLY A 244 8.74 -2.20 -8.43
N LYS A 245 9.39 -2.41 -9.57
CA LYS A 245 8.71 -2.52 -10.88
C LYS A 245 7.79 -3.74 -10.91
N THR A 246 6.87 -3.82 -11.88
CA THR A 246 5.94 -4.96 -12.01
C THR A 246 6.65 -6.32 -12.10
N LEU A 247 7.77 -6.41 -12.84
CA LEU A 247 8.56 -7.66 -12.97
C LEU A 247 9.39 -8.01 -11.72
N THR A 248 9.59 -7.03 -10.83
CA THR A 248 10.34 -7.17 -9.58
C THR A 248 9.52 -6.56 -8.45
N ALA A 249 8.26 -6.98 -8.37
CA ALA A 249 7.26 -6.39 -7.49
C ALA A 249 7.72 -6.48 -6.03
N THR A 250 7.45 -5.42 -5.25
CA THR A 250 7.65 -5.48 -3.80
C THR A 250 6.65 -6.50 -3.22
N PRO A 251 7.10 -7.55 -2.52
CA PRO A 251 6.22 -8.58 -2.01
C PRO A 251 5.40 -8.07 -0.82
N ILE A 252 4.23 -8.69 -0.61
CA ILE A 252 3.28 -8.31 0.43
C ILE A 252 3.48 -9.24 1.62
N PHE A 253 3.97 -8.70 2.74
CA PHE A 253 4.26 -9.46 3.95
C PHE A 253 4.45 -8.55 5.16
N SER A 254 4.67 -9.15 6.32
CA SER A 254 4.99 -8.44 7.54
C SER A 254 6.14 -9.11 8.29
N ASP A 255 7.04 -8.31 8.83
CA ASP A 255 8.11 -8.76 9.75
C ASP A 255 8.44 -7.64 10.76
N LYS A 256 9.45 -7.83 11.62
CA LYS A 256 9.86 -6.80 12.59
C LYS A 256 11.20 -6.19 12.23
N MET A 257 11.26 -4.86 12.24
CA MET A 257 12.49 -4.09 12.09
C MET A 257 13.37 -4.27 13.31
N GLU A 258 14.63 -4.56 13.06
CA GLU A 258 15.62 -4.87 14.10
C GLU A 258 16.85 -3.96 14.04
N TYR A 259 17.22 -3.46 12.85
CA TYR A 259 18.45 -2.70 12.69
C TYR A 259 18.25 -1.46 11.81
N VAL A 260 18.91 -0.37 12.22
CA VAL A 260 19.28 0.75 11.36
C VAL A 260 20.76 0.59 11.03
N VAL A 261 21.10 0.64 9.75
CA VAL A 261 22.48 0.55 9.27
C VAL A 261 22.84 1.90 8.63
N LEU A 262 23.76 2.61 9.27
CA LEU A 262 24.32 3.86 8.78
C LEU A 262 25.52 3.56 7.89
N SER A 263 25.66 4.30 6.79
CA SER A 263 26.71 4.11 5.78
C SER A 263 26.80 2.65 5.29
N PRO A 264 25.72 2.05 4.77
CA PRO A 264 25.71 0.63 4.41
C PRO A 264 26.60 0.33 3.20
N TYR A 265 27.26 -0.83 3.21
CA TYR A 265 27.73 -1.44 1.96
C TYR A 265 26.53 -1.95 1.15
N TRP A 266 26.56 -1.75 -0.16
CA TRP A 266 25.61 -2.42 -1.05
C TRP A 266 26.23 -3.68 -1.63
N ASN A 267 25.83 -4.84 -1.10
CA ASN A 267 26.15 -6.13 -1.69
C ASN A 267 25.26 -6.33 -2.93
N VAL A 268 25.87 -6.43 -4.10
CA VAL A 268 25.15 -6.49 -5.37
C VAL A 268 24.57 -7.89 -5.58
N PRO A 269 23.25 -8.01 -5.78
CA PRO A 269 22.62 -9.28 -6.15
C PRO A 269 23.24 -9.87 -7.42
N PHE A 270 23.40 -11.20 -7.44
CA PHE A 270 24.02 -11.88 -8.58
C PHE A 270 23.31 -11.58 -9.92
N SER A 271 21.99 -11.42 -9.91
CA SER A 271 21.22 -11.06 -11.11
C SER A 271 21.66 -9.72 -11.74
N ILE A 272 22.05 -8.74 -10.93
CA ILE A 272 22.58 -7.46 -11.41
C ILE A 272 24.03 -7.63 -11.88
N ILE A 273 24.83 -8.42 -11.16
CA ILE A 273 26.18 -8.78 -11.59
C ILE A 273 26.12 -9.37 -13.00
N ASP A 274 25.25 -10.36 -13.20
CA ASP A 274 25.08 -11.10 -14.45
C ASP A 274 24.56 -10.22 -15.58
N LYS A 275 23.46 -9.49 -15.36
CA LYS A 275 22.76 -8.77 -16.43
C LYS A 275 23.35 -7.40 -16.77
N GLU A 276 23.96 -6.72 -15.80
CA GLU A 276 24.33 -5.30 -15.96
C GLU A 276 25.84 -5.06 -15.85
N LEU A 277 26.53 -5.80 -14.97
CA LEU A 277 27.94 -5.56 -14.69
C LEU A 277 28.88 -6.50 -15.45
N ARG A 278 28.46 -7.73 -15.75
CA ARG A 278 29.29 -8.75 -16.42
C ARG A 278 29.97 -8.22 -17.68
N PRO A 279 29.29 -7.55 -18.64
CA PRO A 279 29.98 -7.07 -19.85
C PRO A 279 31.11 -6.07 -19.54
N LYS A 280 30.91 -5.20 -18.54
CA LYS A 280 31.88 -4.18 -18.13
C LYS A 280 33.05 -4.82 -17.36
N LEU A 281 32.74 -5.79 -16.50
CA LEU A 281 33.71 -6.51 -15.68
C LEU A 281 34.58 -7.44 -16.52
N THR A 282 34.04 -8.11 -17.54
CA THR A 282 34.84 -8.90 -18.47
C THR A 282 35.81 -8.03 -19.27
N ALA A 283 35.38 -6.84 -19.70
CA ALA A 283 36.21 -5.95 -20.50
C ALA A 283 37.33 -5.26 -19.70
N ASN A 284 37.03 -4.74 -18.50
CA ASN A 284 38.00 -4.08 -17.63
C ASN A 284 37.55 -4.18 -16.17
N PRO A 285 37.92 -5.27 -15.45
CA PRO A 285 37.47 -5.50 -14.08
C PRO A 285 37.87 -4.35 -13.15
N ARG A 286 39.16 -4.03 -13.08
CA ARG A 286 39.72 -3.04 -12.13
C ARG A 286 39.18 -1.64 -12.40
N GLY A 287 39.28 -1.16 -13.64
CA GLY A 287 38.79 0.18 -14.00
C GLY A 287 37.27 0.33 -13.85
N THR A 288 36.50 -0.75 -14.06
CA THR A 288 35.06 -0.73 -13.81
C THR A 288 34.75 -0.59 -12.32
N LEU A 289 35.41 -1.37 -11.46
CA LEU A 289 35.19 -1.30 -10.01
C LEU A 289 35.63 0.04 -9.42
N ASP A 290 36.78 0.58 -9.84
CA ASP A 290 37.27 1.87 -9.35
C ASP A 290 36.30 3.01 -9.69
N ARG A 291 35.79 3.05 -10.93
CA ARG A 291 34.83 4.07 -11.38
C ARG A 291 33.49 3.99 -10.65
N LEU A 292 33.05 2.79 -10.28
CA LEU A 292 31.77 2.57 -9.59
C LEU A 292 31.90 2.63 -8.06
N ASP A 293 33.11 2.81 -7.55
CA ASP A 293 33.45 2.73 -6.13
C ASP A 293 33.05 1.37 -5.50
N MET A 294 33.50 0.31 -6.15
CA MET A 294 33.18 -1.06 -5.80
C MET A 294 34.42 -1.88 -5.48
N GLU A 295 34.22 -3.01 -4.81
CA GLU A 295 35.22 -4.02 -4.54
C GLU A 295 34.62 -5.41 -4.61
N VAL A 296 35.45 -6.36 -4.99
CA VAL A 296 35.18 -7.78 -4.83
C VAL A 296 35.90 -8.28 -3.59
N VAL A 297 35.17 -9.01 -2.75
CA VAL A 297 35.69 -9.53 -1.49
C VAL A 297 35.41 -11.03 -1.37
N LYS A 298 36.30 -11.73 -0.67
CA LYS A 298 36.05 -13.09 -0.18
C LYS A 298 35.35 -13.00 1.16
N GLY A 299 34.19 -13.66 1.29
CA GLY A 299 33.36 -13.63 2.50
C GLY A 299 32.39 -12.44 2.58
N TYR A 300 31.94 -12.12 3.79
CA TYR A 300 30.93 -11.09 4.07
C TYR A 300 31.27 -10.24 5.30
N GLY A 301 30.66 -9.05 5.38
CA GLY A 301 30.75 -8.14 6.53
C GLY A 301 32.18 -7.67 6.84
N ARG A 302 32.45 -7.46 8.13
CA ARG A 302 33.74 -6.93 8.61
C ARG A 302 34.94 -7.86 8.42
N LYS A 303 34.69 -9.17 8.25
CA LYS A 303 35.75 -10.17 8.01
C LYS A 303 36.06 -10.37 6.52
N ALA A 304 35.35 -9.68 5.64
CA ALA A 304 35.56 -9.83 4.22
C ALA A 304 36.92 -9.26 3.80
N THR A 305 37.67 -10.01 3.00
CA THR A 305 38.99 -9.60 2.50
C THR A 305 38.89 -9.23 1.03
N VAL A 306 39.36 -8.03 0.67
CA VAL A 306 39.42 -7.58 -0.73
C VAL A 306 40.34 -8.50 -1.52
N ILE A 307 39.92 -8.86 -2.73
CA ILE A 307 40.72 -9.63 -3.68
C ILE A 307 40.95 -8.81 -4.96
N ASP A 308 41.94 -9.22 -5.75
CA ASP A 308 42.15 -8.61 -7.07
C ASP A 308 41.02 -9.01 -8.03
N PRO A 309 40.23 -8.07 -8.58
CA PRO A 309 39.12 -8.38 -9.48
C PRO A 309 39.55 -9.04 -10.79
N THR A 310 40.82 -8.94 -11.18
CA THR A 310 41.34 -9.60 -12.40
C THR A 310 41.52 -11.11 -12.23
N THR A 311 41.50 -11.61 -10.99
CA THR A 311 41.60 -13.04 -10.68
C THR A 311 40.26 -13.77 -10.83
N VAL A 312 39.17 -13.05 -11.11
CA VAL A 312 37.83 -13.61 -11.28
C VAL A 312 37.55 -13.77 -12.77
N ASP A 313 37.15 -14.99 -13.18
CA ASP A 313 36.68 -15.25 -14.54
C ASP A 313 35.24 -14.74 -14.74
N TRP A 314 35.11 -13.42 -14.89
CA TRP A 314 33.81 -12.74 -15.06
C TRP A 314 33.01 -13.24 -16.26
N ALA A 315 33.67 -13.73 -17.31
CA ALA A 315 32.98 -14.25 -18.49
C ALA A 315 32.13 -15.49 -18.12
N ASN A 316 32.61 -16.33 -17.21
CA ASN A 316 32.00 -17.63 -16.91
C ASN A 316 31.43 -17.78 -15.49
N VAL A 317 31.34 -16.70 -14.70
CA VAL A 317 30.70 -16.79 -13.37
C VAL A 317 29.23 -17.22 -13.48
N THR A 318 28.78 -18.10 -12.59
CA THR A 318 27.38 -18.52 -12.42
C THR A 318 27.00 -18.37 -10.95
N PRO A 319 25.70 -18.44 -10.59
CA PRO A 319 25.30 -18.41 -9.18
C PRO A 319 26.01 -19.48 -8.33
N GLN A 320 26.33 -20.63 -8.92
CA GLN A 320 27.00 -21.75 -8.25
C GLN A 320 28.53 -21.57 -8.15
N THR A 321 29.15 -20.89 -9.11
CA THR A 321 30.61 -20.71 -9.16
C THR A 321 31.08 -19.39 -8.57
N PHE A 322 30.21 -18.40 -8.42
CA PHE A 322 30.54 -17.10 -7.84
C PHE A 322 30.64 -17.17 -6.31
N LYS A 323 31.85 -17.46 -5.81
CA LYS A 323 32.18 -17.61 -4.37
C LYS A 323 32.57 -16.30 -3.68
N TYR A 324 32.35 -15.17 -4.34
CA TYR A 324 32.76 -13.85 -3.86
C TYR A 324 31.55 -12.95 -3.63
N THR A 325 31.77 -11.81 -2.99
CA THR A 325 30.78 -10.75 -2.85
C THR A 325 31.27 -9.53 -3.61
N LEU A 326 30.50 -9.09 -4.59
CA LEU A 326 30.70 -7.77 -5.19
C LEU A 326 29.92 -6.75 -4.36
N ARG A 327 30.60 -5.73 -3.83
CA ARG A 327 29.96 -4.70 -3.01
C ARG A 327 30.39 -3.30 -3.41
N ARG A 328 29.46 -2.35 -3.29
CA ARG A 328 29.72 -0.92 -3.41
C ARG A 328 30.01 -0.31 -2.03
N ARG A 329 31.00 0.57 -1.95
CA ARG A 329 31.42 1.20 -0.69
C ARG A 329 30.40 2.23 -0.20
N PRO A 330 30.38 2.54 1.10
CA PRO A 330 29.56 3.63 1.62
C PRO A 330 29.97 4.98 1.03
N GLY A 331 28.98 5.76 0.58
CA GLY A 331 29.23 7.07 -0.01
C GLY A 331 28.03 7.62 -0.79
N PRO A 332 28.11 8.87 -1.28
CA PRO A 332 26.97 9.61 -1.83
C PRO A 332 26.40 9.02 -3.13
N LYS A 333 27.15 8.12 -3.79
CA LYS A 333 26.69 7.45 -5.01
C LYS A 333 26.15 6.05 -4.75
N ASN A 334 26.21 5.55 -3.51
CA ASN A 334 25.79 4.19 -3.17
C ASN A 334 24.29 3.99 -3.43
N ASP A 335 23.90 2.91 -4.10
CA ASP A 335 22.50 2.63 -4.47
C ASP A 335 21.56 2.38 -3.28
N LEU A 336 22.12 2.09 -2.09
CA LEU A 336 21.39 2.02 -0.83
C LEU A 336 21.33 3.37 -0.09
N GLY A 337 21.96 4.41 -0.64
CA GLY A 337 22.14 5.70 0.00
C GLY A 337 22.92 5.60 1.31
N GLU A 338 22.57 6.47 2.27
CA GLU A 338 23.28 6.63 3.53
C GLU A 338 22.70 5.80 4.67
N VAL A 339 21.46 5.32 4.56
CA VAL A 339 20.77 4.58 5.61
C VAL A 339 20.00 3.38 5.05
N LYS A 340 20.11 2.23 5.72
CA LYS A 340 19.34 1.02 5.44
C LYS A 340 18.63 0.54 6.70
N PHE A 341 17.37 0.11 6.59
CA PHE A 341 16.58 -0.42 7.70
C PHE A 341 16.25 -1.89 7.44
N ILE A 342 16.67 -2.74 8.38
CA ILE A 342 16.60 -4.20 8.22
C ILE A 342 15.53 -4.76 9.14
N PHE A 343 14.60 -5.49 8.53
CA PHE A 343 13.62 -6.36 9.18
C PHE A 343 13.83 -7.76 8.58
N PRO A 344 14.62 -8.64 9.24
CA PRO A 344 15.03 -9.92 8.65
C PRO A 344 13.84 -10.73 8.15
N ASN A 345 13.85 -11.15 6.88
CA ASN A 345 12.72 -11.85 6.25
C ASN A 345 13.20 -12.77 5.12
N SER A 346 12.34 -13.69 4.68
CA SER A 346 12.65 -14.67 3.63
C SER A 346 12.60 -14.14 2.20
N ASN A 347 12.43 -12.83 2.00
CA ASN A 347 12.31 -12.20 0.68
C ASN A 347 13.49 -11.28 0.33
N ASP A 348 14.49 -11.17 1.22
CA ASP A 348 15.63 -10.26 1.08
C ASP A 348 15.22 -8.78 0.88
N ILE A 349 14.05 -8.40 1.41
CA ILE A 349 13.53 -7.03 1.31
C ILE A 349 13.95 -6.20 2.52
N TYR A 350 14.28 -4.94 2.28
CA TYR A 350 14.57 -3.95 3.30
C TYR A 350 14.10 -2.56 2.83
N LEU A 351 14.08 -1.61 3.77
CA LEU A 351 13.88 -0.18 3.48
C LEU A 351 15.27 0.46 3.37
N HIS A 352 15.46 1.43 2.47
CA HIS A 352 16.75 2.10 2.35
C HIS A 352 16.64 3.49 1.71
N ASP A 353 17.70 4.28 1.84
CA ASP A 353 17.89 5.55 1.15
C ASP A 353 18.21 5.35 -0.35
N THR A 354 18.32 6.42 -1.12
CA THR A 354 18.67 6.40 -2.53
C THR A 354 19.39 7.71 -2.91
N PRO A 355 20.42 7.65 -3.78
CA PRO A 355 21.04 8.87 -4.29
C PRO A 355 20.12 9.63 -5.27
N HIS A 356 19.02 8.99 -5.70
CA HIS A 356 18.04 9.49 -6.65
C HIS A 356 16.80 10.11 -6.00
N ASN A 357 16.99 11.19 -5.24
CA ASN A 357 15.89 11.87 -4.53
C ASN A 357 14.85 12.50 -5.47
N GLU A 358 15.27 12.87 -6.68
CA GLU A 358 14.40 13.42 -7.72
C GLU A 358 13.23 12.49 -8.07
N LEU A 359 13.39 11.18 -7.91
CA LEU A 359 12.36 10.18 -8.23
C LEU A 359 11.16 10.23 -7.28
N PHE A 360 11.30 10.78 -6.06
CA PHE A 360 10.17 10.92 -5.16
C PHE A 360 9.14 11.95 -5.66
N SER A 361 9.53 12.87 -6.54
CA SER A 361 8.64 13.83 -7.19
C SER A 361 7.68 13.21 -8.20
N GLN A 362 7.98 12.00 -8.69
CA GLN A 362 7.16 11.32 -9.69
C GLN A 362 5.85 10.80 -9.09
N THR A 363 4.76 10.87 -9.87
CA THR A 363 3.46 10.31 -9.47
C THR A 363 3.51 8.78 -9.39
N LYS A 364 4.08 8.12 -10.39
CA LYS A 364 4.34 6.68 -10.40
C LYS A 364 5.74 6.43 -9.89
N ARG A 365 5.88 5.62 -8.83
CA ARG A 365 7.14 5.38 -8.12
C ARG A 365 7.48 3.89 -7.99
N ASN A 366 7.13 3.10 -9.00
CA ASN A 366 7.48 1.69 -9.11
C ASN A 366 8.78 1.49 -9.92
N PHE A 367 9.90 2.04 -9.44
CA PHE A 367 11.19 2.05 -10.15
C PHE A 367 12.25 1.10 -9.60
N SER A 368 12.03 0.48 -8.43
CA SER A 368 13.04 -0.34 -7.75
C SER A 368 13.06 -1.79 -8.25
N HIS A 369 14.02 -2.57 -7.73
CA HIS A 369 14.14 -4.01 -7.97
C HIS A 369 13.51 -4.85 -6.84
N GLY A 370 12.55 -4.30 -6.10
CA GLY A 370 11.76 -5.01 -5.07
C GLY A 370 11.86 -4.39 -3.68
N CYS A 371 13.05 -3.91 -3.28
CA CYS A 371 13.22 -3.18 -2.02
C CYS A 371 12.50 -1.82 -2.04
N VAL A 372 12.27 -1.25 -0.85
CA VAL A 372 11.52 0.00 -0.72
C VAL A 372 12.48 1.15 -0.40
N ARG A 373 12.56 2.16 -1.27
CA ARG A 373 13.35 3.36 -1.02
C ARG A 373 12.51 4.38 -0.26
N VAL A 374 13.08 5.02 0.75
CA VAL A 374 12.40 6.00 1.61
C VAL A 374 12.91 7.41 1.35
N GLU A 375 12.01 8.39 1.38
CA GLU A 375 12.32 9.78 1.02
C GLU A 375 13.13 10.54 2.07
N GLU A 376 12.85 10.31 3.36
CA GLU A 376 13.49 11.02 4.46
C GLU A 376 14.21 10.02 5.40
N PRO A 377 15.27 9.34 4.93
CA PRO A 377 15.92 8.24 5.67
C PRO A 377 16.47 8.68 7.02
N VAL A 378 17.17 9.82 7.11
CA VAL A 378 17.73 10.32 8.37
C VAL A 378 16.61 10.61 9.37
N LYS A 379 15.50 11.21 8.93
CA LYS A 379 14.33 11.46 9.78
C LYS A 379 13.71 10.16 10.30
N LEU A 380 13.62 9.12 9.47
CA LEU A 380 13.16 7.80 9.90
C LEU A 380 14.13 7.17 10.91
N ALA A 381 15.44 7.27 10.68
CA ALA A 381 16.46 6.78 11.61
C ALA A 381 16.39 7.50 12.97
N THR A 382 16.33 8.83 12.96
CA THR A 382 16.17 9.64 14.18
C THR A 382 14.90 9.25 14.93
N TYR A 383 13.78 9.06 14.23
CA TYR A 383 12.55 8.59 14.85
C TYR A 383 12.75 7.21 15.51
N LEU A 384 13.28 6.22 14.78
CA LEU A 384 13.44 4.86 15.28
C LEU A 384 14.41 4.74 16.45
N LEU A 385 15.41 5.63 16.51
CA LEU A 385 16.46 5.62 17.53
C LEU A 385 16.20 6.59 18.71
N ARG A 386 15.10 7.34 18.70
CA ARG A 386 14.78 8.42 19.67
C ARG A 386 14.86 8.03 21.15
N ASN A 387 14.68 6.76 21.49
CA ASN A 387 14.74 6.24 22.87
C ASN A 387 16.16 5.81 23.28
N ASP A 388 17.17 6.10 22.46
CA ASP A 388 18.58 5.89 22.75
C ASP A 388 19.30 7.25 22.74
N PRO A 389 19.75 7.77 23.91
CA PRO A 389 20.33 9.10 24.01
C PRO A 389 21.66 9.26 23.26
N ARG A 390 22.23 8.15 22.75
CA ARG A 390 23.43 8.16 21.90
C ARG A 390 23.11 8.54 20.44
N TRP A 391 21.84 8.56 20.07
CA TRP A 391 21.37 8.71 18.68
C TRP A 391 20.33 9.82 18.59
N ASP A 392 20.82 11.03 18.37
CA ASP A 392 20.06 12.15 17.85
C ASP A 392 20.38 12.37 16.36
N GLN A 393 19.75 13.37 15.73
CA GLN A 393 19.99 13.65 14.31
C GLN A 393 21.46 14.01 14.02
N ILE A 394 22.13 14.74 14.90
CA ILE A 394 23.51 15.22 14.71
C ILE A 394 24.47 14.03 14.74
N SER A 395 24.42 13.21 15.79
CA SER A 395 25.24 12.01 15.94
C SER A 395 25.01 10.99 14.81
N ILE A 396 23.78 10.86 14.30
CA ILE A 396 23.48 10.04 13.12
C ILE A 396 24.22 10.59 11.89
N GLN A 397 24.12 11.90 11.63
CA GLN A 397 24.78 12.55 10.49
C GLN A 397 26.31 12.50 10.59
N ASP A 398 26.87 12.74 11.77
CA ASP A 398 28.31 12.63 12.04
C ASP A 398 28.80 11.20 11.77
N THR A 399 28.06 10.19 12.23
CA THR A 399 28.38 8.78 11.98
C THR A 399 28.31 8.46 10.48
N ILE A 400 27.32 8.99 9.76
CA ILE A 400 27.22 8.84 8.30
C ILE A 400 28.44 9.46 7.59
N ALA A 401 28.89 10.63 8.06
CA ALA A 401 30.02 11.35 7.49
C ALA A 401 31.35 10.59 7.60
N GLU A 402 31.50 9.70 8.59
CA GLU A 402 32.66 8.81 8.69
C GLU A 402 32.77 7.81 7.53
N ARG A 403 31.68 7.56 6.79
CA ARG A 403 31.58 6.58 5.69
C ARG A 403 32.01 5.17 6.10
N LYS A 404 31.80 4.83 7.37
CA LYS A 404 32.06 3.50 7.94
C LYS A 404 30.75 2.86 8.33
N GLU A 405 30.50 1.66 7.80
CA GLU A 405 29.26 0.94 8.08
C GLU A 405 29.06 0.69 9.58
N LYS A 406 27.93 1.17 10.09
CA LYS A 406 27.53 1.04 11.49
C LYS A 406 26.15 0.43 11.59
N TYR A 407 26.08 -0.74 12.21
CA TYR A 407 24.83 -1.35 12.63
C TYR A 407 24.41 -0.79 13.98
N VAL A 408 23.15 -0.38 14.07
CA VAL A 408 22.48 0.06 15.28
C VAL A 408 21.27 -0.84 15.50
N THR A 409 21.29 -1.63 16.57
CA THR A 409 20.17 -2.51 16.94
C THR A 409 19.09 -1.68 17.64
N LEU A 410 17.84 -1.84 17.20
CA LEU A 410 16.69 -1.24 17.87
C LEU A 410 16.47 -1.90 19.24
N LYS A 411 16.28 -1.10 20.28
CA LYS A 411 15.91 -1.60 21.61
C LYS A 411 14.58 -2.34 21.58
N GLU A 412 13.62 -1.79 20.83
CA GLU A 412 12.31 -2.36 20.61
C GLU A 412 12.12 -2.63 19.12
N LYS A 413 11.77 -3.88 18.79
CA LYS A 413 11.54 -4.26 17.40
C LYS A 413 10.22 -3.68 16.91
N LEU A 414 10.25 -2.91 15.82
CA LEU A 414 9.04 -2.28 15.26
C LEU A 414 8.42 -3.17 14.18
N PRO A 415 7.14 -3.59 14.30
CA PRO A 415 6.44 -4.28 13.22
C PRO A 415 6.41 -3.44 11.94
N VAL A 416 6.70 -4.09 10.81
CA VAL A 416 6.66 -3.53 9.46
C VAL A 416 5.63 -4.31 8.65
N TYR A 417 4.64 -3.62 8.12
CA TYR A 417 3.61 -4.18 7.24
C TYR A 417 3.79 -3.60 5.84
N LEU A 418 4.11 -4.45 4.86
CA LEU A 418 4.03 -4.09 3.44
C LEU A 418 2.68 -4.58 2.92
N VAL A 419 1.78 -3.66 2.60
CA VAL A 419 0.41 -3.96 2.19
C VAL A 419 0.15 -3.48 0.76
N TYR A 420 -0.89 -4.03 0.15
CA TYR A 420 -1.33 -3.65 -1.19
C TYR A 420 -2.80 -3.26 -1.15
N LEU A 421 -3.08 -2.00 -0.86
CA LEU A 421 -4.43 -1.47 -0.78
C LEU A 421 -4.62 -0.40 -1.87
N THR A 422 -5.46 -0.72 -2.86
CA THR A 422 -5.82 0.16 -3.98
C THR A 422 -7.07 0.99 -3.69
N ALA A 423 -7.78 0.70 -2.60
CA ALA A 423 -8.88 1.52 -2.09
C ALA A 423 -8.90 1.55 -0.56
N TRP A 424 -9.17 2.71 0.00
CA TRP A 424 -9.46 2.92 1.42
C TRP A 424 -10.47 4.05 1.56
N ALA A 425 -10.97 4.28 2.77
CA ALA A 425 -11.88 5.39 3.05
C ALA A 425 -11.56 6.03 4.40
N ASP A 426 -11.88 7.31 4.51
CA ASP A 426 -11.83 8.02 5.78
C ASP A 426 -13.01 7.66 6.71
N ALA A 427 -13.06 8.26 7.88
CA ALA A 427 -14.08 7.97 8.90
C ALA A 427 -15.51 8.23 8.42
N ASP A 428 -15.71 9.14 7.46
CA ASP A 428 -17.01 9.50 6.89
C ASP A 428 -17.39 8.60 5.71
N GLY A 429 -16.47 7.74 5.27
CA GLY A 429 -16.65 6.85 4.13
C GLY A 429 -16.30 7.49 2.79
N HIS A 430 -15.59 8.63 2.78
CA HIS A 430 -15.08 9.22 1.55
C HIS A 430 -13.95 8.34 1.00
N PRO A 431 -14.09 7.80 -0.22
CA PRO A 431 -13.16 6.82 -0.75
C PRO A 431 -11.95 7.48 -1.43
N HIS A 432 -10.80 6.85 -1.26
CA HIS A 432 -9.57 7.13 -2.00
C HIS A 432 -9.20 5.90 -2.82
N PHE A 433 -8.65 6.10 -4.03
CA PHE A 433 -8.29 5.00 -4.93
C PHE A 433 -6.88 5.15 -5.49
N ARG A 434 -6.24 4.04 -5.86
CA ARG A 434 -4.93 3.99 -6.52
C ARG A 434 -4.95 2.99 -7.67
N ASP A 435 -4.06 3.20 -8.62
CA ASP A 435 -3.82 2.26 -9.73
C ASP A 435 -3.45 0.87 -9.20
N ASP A 436 -3.94 -0.18 -9.87
CA ASP A 436 -3.51 -1.57 -9.67
C ASP A 436 -2.17 -1.82 -10.39
N ILE A 437 -1.09 -1.27 -9.85
CA ILE A 437 0.23 -1.22 -10.48
C ILE A 437 0.88 -2.61 -10.74
N TYR A 438 0.38 -3.66 -10.09
CA TYR A 438 0.87 -5.04 -10.20
C TYR A 438 -0.18 -6.03 -10.72
N GLY A 439 -1.41 -5.59 -11.02
CA GLY A 439 -2.46 -6.46 -11.54
C GLY A 439 -3.12 -7.35 -10.46
N HIS A 440 -2.96 -7.03 -9.18
CA HIS A 440 -3.50 -7.83 -8.08
C HIS A 440 -5.00 -7.62 -7.87
N ASP A 441 -5.59 -6.48 -8.24
CA ASP A 441 -7.04 -6.29 -8.24
C ASP A 441 -7.64 -7.17 -9.34
N LYS A 442 -7.06 -7.12 -10.54
CA LYS A 442 -7.53 -7.94 -11.68
C LYS A 442 -7.47 -9.44 -11.38
N ALA A 443 -6.37 -9.91 -10.78
CA ALA A 443 -6.23 -11.32 -10.43
C ALA A 443 -7.25 -11.76 -9.36
N LEU A 444 -7.47 -10.92 -8.34
CA LEU A 444 -8.41 -11.23 -7.26
C LEU A 444 -9.87 -11.14 -7.71
N ALA A 445 -10.21 -10.19 -8.57
CA ALA A 445 -11.57 -10.04 -9.13
C ALA A 445 -12.04 -11.33 -9.80
N LYS A 446 -11.15 -11.99 -10.54
CA LYS A 446 -11.42 -13.28 -11.19
C LYS A 446 -11.66 -14.43 -10.21
N GLU A 447 -11.10 -14.40 -9.01
CA GLU A 447 -11.35 -15.42 -7.98
C GLU A 447 -12.61 -15.10 -7.16
N TYR A 448 -12.92 -13.82 -7.01
CA TYR A 448 -13.97 -13.35 -6.09
C TYR A 448 -15.34 -13.18 -6.76
N PHE A 449 -15.39 -12.80 -8.04
CA PHE A 449 -16.63 -12.49 -8.77
C PHE A 449 -16.99 -13.47 -9.90
N GLU A 450 -16.02 -14.26 -10.38
CA GLU A 450 -16.20 -15.29 -11.43
C GLU A 450 -16.06 -16.69 -10.82
#